data_AF-A0A5C1Q2W7-F1
#
_entry.id   AF-A0A5C1Q2W7-F1
#
_cell.length_a   1.000
_cell.length_b   1.000
_cell.length_c   1.000
_cell.angle_alpha   90.00
_cell.angle_beta   90.00
_cell.angle_gamma   90.00
#
_symmetry.space_group_name_H-M   'P 1'
#
loop_
_entity.id
_entity.type
_entity.pdbx_description
1 polymer ?
#
loop_
_entity_poly.entity_id
_entity_poly.type
_entity_poly.pdbx_seq_one_letter_code
_entity_poly.pdbx_strand_id
1 'polypeptide(L)'
;MRTPWFDTEIAIIGGLVLAIDQQLSEICKKAVSTEGADEFGYYDAAEHATGLGLVACQTVIATVCGRLGIEKSTAFKLGPVHAGGLTKVQIINHAANYWKHNSEWSHERTDKRREAIARAFDSVGFPVGIDYPLSGVLTELAAPEYASLSAVLSVLEEWKSTVINSLP
;
A
#
# COMPACT_ATOMS: atom_id res chain seq x y z
N MET A 1 -24.88 11.72 -1.29
CA MET A 1 -25.66 10.54 -1.74
C MET A 1 -24.67 9.44 -2.10
N ARG A 2 -24.63 8.30 -1.38
CA ARG A 2 -23.89 7.11 -1.84
C ARG A 2 -24.57 6.63 -3.12
N THR A 3 -23.96 6.86 -4.27
CA THR A 3 -24.47 6.33 -5.53
C THR A 3 -24.05 4.87 -5.64
N PRO A 4 -24.93 3.94 -6.09
CA PRO A 4 -24.58 2.52 -6.24
C PRO A 4 -23.29 2.29 -7.04
N TRP A 5 -23.00 3.18 -7.99
CA TRP A 5 -21.81 3.16 -8.82
C TRP A 5 -20.50 3.41 -8.06
N PHE A 6 -20.53 4.18 -6.97
CA PHE A 6 -19.35 4.47 -6.15
C PHE A 6 -18.86 3.21 -5.43
N ASP A 7 -19.80 2.46 -4.84
CA ASP A 7 -19.50 1.21 -4.16
C ASP A 7 -19.09 0.12 -5.19
N THR A 8 -19.68 0.13 -6.40
CA THR A 8 -19.26 -0.76 -7.49
C THR A 8 -17.82 -0.52 -7.95
N GLU A 9 -17.41 0.73 -8.14
CA GLU A 9 -16.04 1.05 -8.59
C GLU A 9 -14.99 0.61 -7.56
N ILE A 10 -15.24 0.90 -6.27
CA ILE A 10 -14.39 0.46 -5.17
C ILE A 10 -14.36 -1.08 -5.10
N ALA A 11 -15.51 -1.75 -5.26
CA ALA A 11 -15.58 -3.21 -5.25
C ALA A 11 -14.79 -3.84 -6.42
N ILE A 12 -14.82 -3.23 -7.61
CA ILE A 12 -14.02 -3.69 -8.75
C ILE A 12 -12.53 -3.58 -8.43
N ILE A 13 -12.07 -2.44 -7.92
CA ILE A 13 -10.66 -2.25 -7.55
C ILE A 13 -10.28 -3.21 -6.41
N GLY A 14 -11.14 -3.39 -5.41
CA GLY A 14 -10.95 -4.36 -4.34
C GLY A 14 -10.80 -5.80 -4.87
N GLY A 15 -11.59 -6.19 -5.86
CA GLY A 15 -11.45 -7.47 -6.55
C GLY A 15 -10.10 -7.64 -7.23
N LEU A 16 -9.55 -6.58 -7.84
CA LEU A 16 -8.20 -6.60 -8.41
C LEU A 16 -7.13 -6.74 -7.31
N VAL A 17 -7.28 -6.04 -6.19
CA VAL A 17 -6.37 -6.17 -5.04
C VAL A 17 -6.37 -7.61 -4.52
N LEU A 18 -7.53 -8.25 -4.37
CA LEU A 18 -7.63 -9.64 -3.94
C LEU A 18 -7.04 -10.63 -4.96
N ALA A 19 -7.16 -10.36 -6.26
CA ALA A 19 -6.53 -11.17 -7.28
C ALA A 19 -5.00 -11.11 -7.20
N ILE A 20 -4.43 -9.92 -6.92
CA ILE A 20 -2.99 -9.75 -6.68
C ILE A 20 -2.59 -10.45 -5.38
N ASP A 21 -3.39 -10.34 -4.32
CA ASP A 21 -3.15 -11.00 -3.04
C ASP A 21 -3.08 -12.52 -3.18
N GLN A 22 -3.97 -13.10 -3.99
CA GLN A 22 -3.93 -14.52 -4.30
C GLN A 22 -2.64 -14.90 -5.02
N GLN A 23 -2.18 -14.11 -6.00
CA GLN A 23 -0.90 -14.37 -6.67
C GLN A 23 0.29 -14.23 -5.72
N LEU A 24 0.30 -13.22 -4.86
CA LEU A 24 1.30 -13.05 -3.82
C LEU A 24 1.35 -14.27 -2.89
N SER A 25 0.19 -14.76 -2.45
CA SER A 25 0.11 -15.98 -1.63
C SER A 25 0.72 -17.20 -2.33
N GLU A 26 0.44 -17.39 -3.63
CA GLU A 26 1.02 -18.50 -4.40
C GLU A 26 2.53 -18.36 -4.60
N ILE A 27 3.04 -17.14 -4.79
CA ILE A 27 4.48 -16.86 -4.86
C ILE A 27 5.14 -17.21 -3.51
N CYS A 28 4.59 -16.74 -2.39
CA CYS A 28 5.12 -17.03 -1.06
C CYS A 28 5.10 -18.54 -0.74
N LYS A 29 4.04 -19.26 -1.11
CA LYS A 29 3.98 -20.73 -0.94
C LYS A 29 5.11 -21.44 -1.70
N LYS A 30 5.35 -21.03 -2.96
CA LYS A 30 6.44 -21.58 -3.77
C LYS A 30 7.81 -21.24 -3.20
N ALA A 31 7.99 -20.03 -2.68
CA ALA A 31 9.23 -19.61 -2.03
C ALA A 31 9.55 -20.51 -0.83
N VAL A 32 8.55 -20.79 0.01
CA VAL A 32 8.72 -21.67 1.19
C VAL A 32 9.02 -23.12 0.80
N SER A 33 8.48 -23.61 -0.32
CA SER A 33 8.67 -25.01 -0.75
C SER A 33 9.91 -25.24 -1.63
N THR A 34 10.67 -24.21 -1.98
CA THR A 34 11.79 -24.28 -2.93
C THR A 34 13.11 -23.96 -2.25
N GLU A 35 14.06 -24.88 -2.30
CA GLU A 35 15.44 -24.58 -1.91
C GLU A 35 16.06 -23.60 -2.92
N GLY A 36 16.71 -22.54 -2.44
CA GLY A 36 17.22 -21.48 -3.32
C GLY A 36 16.13 -20.55 -3.87
N ALA A 37 15.05 -20.31 -3.12
CA ALA A 37 13.92 -19.48 -3.57
C ALA A 37 14.32 -18.08 -4.10
N ASP A 38 15.38 -17.52 -3.54
CA ASP A 38 15.98 -16.26 -3.99
C ASP A 38 16.60 -16.37 -5.40
N GLU A 39 17.33 -17.46 -5.66
CA GLU A 39 17.93 -17.74 -6.98
C GLU A 39 16.88 -17.91 -8.08
N PHE A 40 15.68 -18.37 -7.71
CA PHE A 40 14.52 -18.48 -8.61
C PHE A 40 13.69 -17.19 -8.70
N GLY A 41 14.09 -16.11 -8.02
CA GLY A 41 13.46 -14.79 -8.07
C GLY A 41 12.11 -14.71 -7.39
N TYR A 42 11.78 -15.63 -6.47
CA TYR A 42 10.48 -15.62 -5.79
C TYR A 42 10.32 -14.40 -4.86
N TYR A 43 11.39 -13.94 -4.22
CA TYR A 43 11.34 -12.76 -3.37
C TYR A 43 11.18 -11.47 -4.19
N ASP A 44 11.87 -11.35 -5.33
CA ASP A 44 11.65 -10.26 -6.28
C ASP A 44 10.20 -10.25 -6.79
N ALA A 45 9.67 -11.42 -7.14
CA ALA A 45 8.29 -11.55 -7.59
C ALA A 45 7.29 -11.13 -6.50
N ALA A 46 7.53 -11.51 -5.25
CA ALA A 46 6.70 -11.13 -4.11
C ALA A 46 6.73 -9.61 -3.85
N GLU A 47 7.91 -9.00 -3.94
CA GLU A 47 8.11 -7.57 -3.80
C GLU A 47 7.38 -6.78 -4.90
N HIS A 48 7.48 -7.23 -6.15
CA HIS A 48 6.76 -6.61 -7.26
C HIS A 48 5.24 -6.78 -7.15
N ALA A 49 4.76 -7.96 -6.75
CA ALA A 49 3.34 -8.20 -6.51
C ALA A 49 2.82 -7.30 -5.37
N THR A 50 3.58 -7.16 -4.30
CA THR A 50 3.27 -6.26 -3.17
C THR A 50 3.17 -4.81 -3.64
N GLY A 51 4.16 -4.31 -4.38
CA GLY A 51 4.14 -2.96 -4.92
C GLY A 51 2.96 -2.68 -5.85
N LEU A 52 2.63 -3.63 -6.74
CA LEU A 52 1.46 -3.52 -7.62
C LEU A 52 0.15 -3.49 -6.82
N GLY A 53 0.03 -4.33 -5.79
CA GLY A 53 -1.11 -4.34 -4.88
C GLY A 53 -1.29 -3.02 -4.13
N LEU A 54 -0.20 -2.41 -3.67
CA LEU A 54 -0.22 -1.11 -3.01
C LEU A 54 -0.61 0.02 -3.98
N VAL A 55 -0.27 -0.07 -5.27
CA VAL A 55 -0.77 0.86 -6.30
C VAL A 55 -2.28 0.72 -6.51
N ALA A 56 -2.80 -0.51 -6.53
CA ALA A 56 -4.24 -0.74 -6.60
C ALA A 56 -4.96 -0.17 -5.34
N CYS A 57 -4.37 -0.35 -4.16
CA CYS A 57 -4.84 0.28 -2.91
C CYS A 57 -4.82 1.83 -2.98
N GLN A 58 -3.76 2.41 -3.54
CA GLN A 58 -3.68 3.86 -3.78
C GLN A 58 -4.78 4.35 -4.74
N THR A 59 -5.20 3.51 -5.69
CA THR A 59 -6.33 3.81 -6.57
C THR A 59 -7.65 3.87 -5.80
N VAL A 60 -7.91 2.95 -4.86
CA VAL A 60 -9.07 3.02 -3.96
C VAL A 60 -9.10 4.35 -3.21
N ILE A 61 -7.96 4.76 -2.63
CA ILE A 61 -7.82 6.04 -1.93
C ILE A 61 -8.16 7.22 -2.87
N ALA A 62 -7.65 7.22 -4.10
CA ALA A 62 -7.91 8.26 -5.08
C ALA A 62 -9.39 8.33 -5.47
N THR A 63 -10.03 7.18 -5.68
CA THR A 63 -11.47 7.08 -6.00
C THR A 63 -12.32 7.61 -4.86
N VAL A 64 -12.04 7.24 -3.61
CA VAL A 64 -12.75 7.76 -2.43
C VAL A 64 -12.61 9.28 -2.34
N CYS A 65 -11.38 9.81 -2.40
CA CYS A 65 -11.16 11.24 -2.29
C CYS A 65 -11.84 12.02 -3.42
N GLY A 66 -11.71 11.56 -4.67
CA GLY A 66 -12.32 12.21 -5.83
C GLY A 66 -13.85 12.24 -5.78
N ARG A 67 -14.46 11.19 -5.24
CA ARG A 67 -15.92 11.07 -5.13
C ARG A 67 -16.50 11.87 -3.97
N LEU A 68 -15.78 11.96 -2.87
CA LEU A 68 -16.17 12.78 -1.71
C LEU A 68 -15.79 14.26 -1.87
N GLY A 69 -15.03 14.61 -2.92
CA GLY A 69 -14.56 15.98 -3.14
C GLY A 69 -13.61 16.48 -2.04
N ILE A 70 -12.92 15.56 -1.35
CA ILE A 70 -11.98 15.89 -0.27
C ILE A 70 -10.56 15.94 -0.81
N GLU A 71 -9.80 16.94 -0.38
CA GLU A 71 -8.38 16.99 -0.69
C GLU A 71 -7.62 15.81 -0.08
N LYS A 72 -6.72 15.20 -0.86
CA LYS A 72 -5.88 14.08 -0.39
C LYS A 72 -5.07 14.45 0.85
N SER A 73 -4.56 15.67 0.92
CA SER A 73 -3.82 16.23 2.06
C SER A 73 -4.61 16.16 3.37
N THR A 74 -5.92 16.38 3.31
CA THR A 74 -6.84 16.30 4.45
C THR A 74 -7.20 14.84 4.74
N ALA A 75 -7.58 14.09 3.71
CA ALA A 75 -7.99 12.69 3.86
C ALA A 75 -6.87 11.79 4.39
N PHE A 76 -5.61 12.10 4.08
CA PHE A 76 -4.43 11.39 4.56
C PHE A 76 -4.16 11.57 6.06
N LYS A 77 -4.81 12.53 6.72
CA LYS A 77 -4.66 12.74 8.17
C LYS A 77 -5.68 11.96 9.00
N LEU A 78 -6.58 11.23 8.34
CA LEU A 78 -7.69 10.52 8.97
C LEU A 78 -7.42 9.01 9.02
N GLY A 79 -8.14 8.32 9.90
CA GLY A 79 -8.12 6.87 10.01
C GLY A 79 -7.00 6.31 10.88
N PRO A 80 -6.72 5.00 10.76
CA PRO A 80 -5.74 4.31 11.61
C PRO A 80 -4.32 4.89 11.49
N VAL A 81 -3.66 5.03 12.63
CA VAL A 81 -2.29 5.53 12.75
C VAL A 81 -1.36 4.38 13.10
N HIS A 82 -0.27 4.24 12.35
CA HIS A 82 0.82 3.30 12.66
C HIS A 82 1.64 3.83 13.84
N ALA A 83 2.35 2.94 14.56
CA ALA A 83 3.17 3.31 15.72
C ALA A 83 4.25 4.36 15.40
N GLY A 84 4.71 4.43 14.15
CA GLY A 84 5.62 5.45 13.61
C GLY A 84 5.00 6.83 13.41
N GLY A 85 3.72 7.03 13.75
CA GLY A 85 3.05 8.33 13.77
C GLY A 85 2.43 8.78 12.43
N LEU A 86 2.60 8.02 11.36
CA LEU A 86 1.91 8.24 10.08
C LEU A 86 0.60 7.45 10.03
N THR A 87 -0.41 7.99 9.34
CA THR A 87 -1.60 7.18 9.04
C THR A 87 -1.24 6.04 8.10
N LYS A 88 -1.93 4.89 8.22
CA LYS A 88 -1.71 3.75 7.33
C LYS A 88 -1.95 4.13 5.86
N VAL A 89 -2.87 5.05 5.56
CA VAL A 89 -3.08 5.55 4.18
C VAL A 89 -1.94 6.42 3.65
N GLN A 90 -1.25 7.19 4.50
CA GLN A 90 -0.02 7.88 4.10
C GLN A 90 1.04 6.88 3.70
N ILE A 91 1.24 5.84 4.53
CA ILE A 91 2.23 4.77 4.28
C ILE A 91 1.91 4.05 2.96
N ILE A 92 0.67 3.62 2.74
CA ILE A 92 0.23 3.00 1.47
C ILE A 92 0.56 3.90 0.28
N ASN A 93 0.23 5.19 0.36
CA ASN A 93 0.50 6.14 -0.71
C ASN A 93 2.01 6.31 -0.97
N HIS A 94 2.84 6.37 0.08
CA HIS A 94 4.29 6.46 -0.07
C HIS A 94 4.90 5.19 -0.65
N ALA A 95 4.44 4.01 -0.22
CA ALA A 95 4.90 2.73 -0.73
C ALA A 95 4.52 2.50 -2.20
N ALA A 96 3.29 2.83 -2.58
CA ALA A 96 2.87 2.82 -3.99
C ALA A 96 3.71 3.78 -4.85
N ASN A 97 4.05 4.96 -4.31
CA ASN A 97 4.91 5.91 -5.02
C ASN A 97 6.37 5.47 -5.09
N TYR A 98 6.88 4.79 -4.06
CA TYR A 98 8.20 4.17 -4.09
C TYR A 98 8.28 3.18 -5.25
N TRP A 99 7.36 2.22 -5.30
CA TRP A 99 7.36 1.18 -6.33
C TRP A 99 7.31 1.74 -7.76
N LYS A 100 6.46 2.75 -8.01
CA LYS A 100 6.30 3.36 -9.34
C LYS A 100 7.54 4.12 -9.83
N HIS A 101 8.31 4.72 -8.91
CA HIS A 101 9.29 5.74 -9.27
C HIS A 101 10.72 5.43 -8.82
N ASN A 102 10.95 4.40 -7.99
CA ASN A 102 12.30 4.12 -7.47
C ASN A 102 13.31 3.86 -8.61
N SER A 103 12.89 3.25 -9.72
CA SER A 103 13.72 2.96 -10.88
C SER A 103 14.12 4.22 -11.66
N GLU A 104 13.37 5.31 -11.49
CA GLU A 104 13.65 6.62 -12.06
C GLU A 104 14.61 7.43 -11.16
N TRP A 105 14.98 6.92 -9.99
CA TRP A 105 15.82 7.64 -9.04
C TRP A 105 17.28 7.63 -9.48
N SER A 106 17.65 8.56 -10.35
CA SER A 106 19.06 8.84 -10.65
C SER A 106 19.80 9.36 -9.40
N HIS A 107 21.11 9.13 -9.37
CA HIS A 107 21.99 9.48 -8.24
C HIS A 107 22.11 10.99 -7.98
N GLU A 108 21.65 11.86 -8.89
CA GLU A 108 22.02 13.28 -8.88
C GLU A 108 20.93 14.25 -8.40
N ARG A 109 19.70 13.78 -8.11
CA ARG A 109 18.61 14.67 -7.66
C ARG A 109 17.70 14.07 -6.60
N THR A 110 17.96 14.38 -5.34
CA THR A 110 16.97 14.19 -4.27
C THR A 110 15.95 15.31 -4.34
N ASP A 111 14.66 14.97 -4.49
CA ASP A 111 13.57 15.92 -4.33
C ASP A 111 12.81 15.66 -3.01
N LYS A 112 11.97 16.61 -2.62
CA LYS A 112 11.15 16.52 -1.40
C LYS A 112 10.26 15.26 -1.36
N ARG A 113 9.92 14.69 -2.52
CA ARG A 113 9.09 13.49 -2.63
C ARG A 113 9.89 12.26 -2.21
N ARG A 114 11.14 12.12 -2.69
CA ARG A 114 12.04 11.03 -2.27
C ARG A 114 12.27 11.04 -0.77
N GLU A 115 12.54 12.22 -0.19
CA GLU A 115 12.73 12.35 1.27
C GLU A 115 11.46 11.99 2.06
N ALA A 116 10.28 12.36 1.57
CA ALA A 116 9.03 12.02 2.22
C ALA A 116 8.76 10.51 2.17
N ILE A 117 9.10 9.85 1.07
CA ILE A 117 9.02 8.39 0.94
C ILE A 117 10.01 7.72 1.90
N ALA A 118 11.27 8.17 1.92
CA ALA A 118 12.29 7.63 2.83
C ALA A 118 11.85 7.73 4.30
N ARG A 119 11.39 8.91 4.75
CA ARG A 119 10.87 9.09 6.12
C ARG A 119 9.67 8.19 6.44
N ALA A 120 8.80 7.93 5.47
CA ALA A 120 7.67 7.02 5.69
C ALA A 120 8.14 5.57 5.87
N PHE A 121 9.11 5.14 5.07
CA PHE A 121 9.73 3.82 5.17
C PHE A 121 10.51 3.66 6.50
N ASP A 122 11.25 4.68 6.91
CA ASP A 122 11.93 4.72 8.21
C ASP A 122 10.94 4.62 9.37
N SER A 123 9.80 5.31 9.28
CA SER A 123 8.78 5.30 10.35
C SER A 123 8.15 3.94 10.59
N VAL A 124 8.17 3.06 9.58
CA VAL A 124 7.69 1.69 9.69
C VAL A 124 8.82 0.67 9.91
N GLY A 125 10.07 1.12 10.04
CA GLY A 125 11.21 0.24 10.31
C GLY A 125 11.77 -0.50 9.09
N PHE A 126 11.34 -0.16 7.87
CA PHE A 126 11.81 -0.76 6.62
C PHE A 126 12.35 0.33 5.70
N PRO A 127 13.56 0.87 5.96
CA PRO A 127 14.14 1.97 5.20
C PRO A 127 14.25 1.67 3.71
N VAL A 128 14.25 2.71 2.87
CA VAL A 128 14.49 2.53 1.42
C VAL A 128 15.92 2.01 1.17
N GLY A 129 16.09 1.16 0.14
CA GLY A 129 17.40 0.66 -0.27
C GLY A 129 17.90 -0.60 0.43
N ILE A 130 17.12 -1.17 1.37
CA ILE A 130 17.30 -2.55 1.81
C ILE A 130 16.65 -3.51 0.81
N ASP A 131 16.87 -4.81 0.99
CA ASP A 131 16.19 -5.85 0.22
C ASP A 131 14.72 -5.93 0.63
N TYR A 132 13.84 -5.94 -0.38
CA TYR A 132 12.39 -6.16 -0.25
C TYR A 132 11.65 -5.25 0.76
N PRO A 133 11.83 -3.92 0.70
CA PRO A 133 11.27 -3.01 1.70
C PRO A 133 9.74 -2.93 1.63
N LEU A 134 9.11 -3.13 0.48
CA LEU A 134 7.65 -3.10 0.36
C LEU A 134 7.00 -4.30 1.06
N SER A 135 7.64 -5.46 1.01
CA SER A 135 7.21 -6.65 1.76
C SER A 135 7.22 -6.41 3.27
N GLY A 136 8.24 -5.68 3.75
CA GLY A 136 8.29 -5.19 5.13
C GLY A 136 7.18 -4.20 5.46
N VAL A 137 6.97 -3.19 4.60
CA VAL A 137 5.86 -2.22 4.74
C VAL A 137 4.51 -2.93 4.78
N LEU A 138 4.29 -3.95 3.94
CA LEU A 138 3.06 -4.74 3.93
C LEU A 138 2.83 -5.43 5.28
N THR A 139 3.88 -5.97 5.88
CA THR A 139 3.82 -6.60 7.21
C THR A 139 3.34 -5.61 8.27
N GLU A 140 3.89 -4.40 8.28
CA GLU A 140 3.50 -3.35 9.23
C GLU A 140 2.09 -2.80 9.00
N LEU A 141 1.66 -2.71 7.73
CA LEU A 141 0.31 -2.30 7.39
C LEU A 141 -0.72 -3.35 7.80
N ALA A 142 -0.39 -4.63 7.65
CA ALA A 142 -1.26 -5.76 7.95
C ALA A 142 -1.26 -6.15 9.43
N ALA A 143 -0.33 -5.67 10.24
CA ALA A 143 -0.28 -6.01 11.67
C ALA A 143 -1.58 -5.61 12.41
N PRO A 144 -2.09 -6.48 13.31
CA PRO A 144 -1.47 -7.73 13.81
C PRO A 144 -1.72 -8.99 12.97
N GLU A 145 -2.46 -8.91 11.86
CA GLU A 145 -2.71 -10.04 10.97
C GLU A 145 -1.48 -10.41 10.12
N TYR A 146 -1.59 -11.53 9.39
CA TYR A 146 -0.57 -11.93 8.43
C TYR A 146 -0.49 -10.95 7.24
N ALA A 147 0.73 -10.66 6.78
CA ALA A 147 1.03 -9.79 5.65
C ALA A 147 0.23 -10.19 4.40
N SER A 148 -0.81 -9.42 4.10
CA SER A 148 -1.70 -9.63 2.96
C SER A 148 -2.31 -8.31 2.52
N LEU A 149 -2.59 -8.19 1.22
CA LEU A 149 -3.30 -7.05 0.67
C LEU A 149 -4.78 -7.06 1.09
N SER A 150 -5.35 -8.23 1.41
CA SER A 150 -6.68 -8.32 2.03
C SER A 150 -6.75 -7.60 3.38
N ALA A 151 -5.72 -7.73 4.22
CA ALA A 151 -5.63 -6.95 5.47
C ALA A 151 -5.53 -5.44 5.19
N VAL A 152 -4.78 -5.04 4.16
CA VAL A 152 -4.70 -3.64 3.73
C VAL A 152 -6.06 -3.10 3.24
N LEU A 153 -6.87 -3.91 2.55
CA LEU A 153 -8.24 -3.51 2.19
C LEU A 153 -9.10 -3.23 3.41
N SER A 154 -8.96 -4.03 4.48
CA SER A 154 -9.69 -3.79 5.73
C SER A 154 -9.32 -2.45 6.36
N VAL A 155 -8.04 -2.09 6.32
CA VAL A 155 -7.55 -0.76 6.73
C VAL A 155 -8.17 0.36 5.87
N LEU A 156 -8.30 0.15 4.56
CA LEU A 156 -8.93 1.14 3.66
C LEU A 156 -10.43 1.29 3.91
N GLU A 157 -11.13 0.21 4.26
CA GLU A 157 -12.55 0.26 4.61
C GLU A 157 -12.80 1.03 5.91
N GLU A 158 -11.95 0.83 6.92
CA GLU A 158 -11.96 1.60 8.16
C GLU A 158 -11.64 3.09 7.91
N TRP A 159 -10.59 3.36 7.13
CA TRP A 159 -10.24 4.71 6.73
C TRP A 159 -11.38 5.40 5.97
N LYS A 160 -11.96 4.73 4.96
CA LYS A 160 -13.08 5.26 4.18
C LYS A 160 -14.25 5.63 5.08
N SER A 161 -14.58 4.76 6.05
CA SER A 161 -15.64 5.02 7.03
C SER A 161 -15.32 6.24 7.89
N THR A 162 -14.07 6.37 8.35
CA THR A 162 -13.60 7.53 9.12
C THR A 162 -13.70 8.82 8.32
N VAL A 163 -13.28 8.81 7.05
CA VAL A 163 -13.40 9.97 6.16
C VAL A 163 -14.86 10.39 6.00
N ILE A 164 -15.75 9.45 5.70
CA ILE A 164 -17.19 9.72 5.53
C ILE A 164 -17.80 10.34 6.80
N ASN A 165 -17.45 9.81 7.97
CA ASN A 165 -17.97 10.30 9.25
C ASN A 165 -17.36 11.65 9.68
N SER A 166 -16.25 12.06 9.06
CA SER A 166 -15.58 13.34 9.32
C SER A 166 -16.05 14.47 8.40
N LEU A 167 -16.92 14.17 7.42
CA LEU A 167 -17.51 15.17 6.55
C LEU A 167 -18.68 15.88 7.27
N PRO A 168 -18.84 17.21 7.09
CA PRO A 168 -19.92 17.98 7.68
C PRO A 168 -21.30 17.65 7.12
#